data_AF-A0A543NKJ7-F1
#
_entry.id   AF-A0A543NKJ7-F1
#
_cell.length_a   1.000
_cell.length_b   1.000
_cell.length_c   1.000
_cell.angle_alpha   90.00
_cell.angle_beta   90.00
_cell.angle_gamma   90.00
#
_symmetry.space_group_name_H-M   'P 1'
#
loop_
_entity.id
_entity.type
_entity.pdbx_description
1 polymer ?
#
loop_
_entity_poly.entity_id
_entity_poly.type
_entity_poly.pdbx_seq_one_letter_code
_entity_poly.pdbx_strand_id
1 'polypeptide(L)' 'MGLPLLFSAVVVAVVLAVCVVSLSYAYRPGQASRPREQPAPDPAYAELRRRYAAGEISREEFLQRKIDLEE' A
#
# COMPACT_ATOMS: atom_id res chain seq x y z
N MET A 1 10.85 21.52 28.39
CA MET A 1 9.67 20.71 28.00
C MET A 1 9.47 20.66 26.47
N GLY A 2 10.54 20.54 25.66
CA GLY A 2 10.42 20.63 24.18
C GLY A 2 10.66 19.33 23.42
N LEU A 3 11.37 18.36 24.02
CA LEU A 3 11.74 17.11 23.36
C LEU A 3 10.56 16.17 23.00
N PRO A 4 9.54 15.95 23.86
CA PRO A 4 8.43 15.07 23.51
C PRO A 4 7.51 15.65 22.43
N LEU A 5 7.43 16.99 22.35
CA LEU A 5 6.67 17.70 21.32
C LEU A 5 7.30 17.49 19.94
N LEU A 6 8.63 17.61 19.83
CA LEU A 6 9.36 17.36 18.59
C LEU A 6 9.19 15.91 18.11
N PHE A 7 9.26 14.95 19.03
CA PHE A 7 9.04 13.55 18.69
C PHE A 7 7.62 13.30 18.16
N SER A 8 6.60 13.88 18.82
CA SER A 8 5.21 13.77 18.34
C SER A 8 5.02 14.41 16.97
N ALA A 9 5.67 15.54 16.70
CA ALA A 9 5.59 16.23 15.42
C ALA A 9 6.21 15.39 14.30
N VAL A 10 7.34 14.71 14.56
CA VAL A 10 7.97 13.80 13.59
C VAL A 10 7.08 12.60 13.30
N VAL A 11 6.48 11.98 14.33
CA VAL A 11 5.57 10.83 14.13
C VAL A 11 4.36 11.24 13.29
N VAL A 12 3.73 12.38 13.61
CA VAL A 12 2.59 12.89 12.84
C VAL A 12 2.98 13.20 11.40
N ALA A 13 4.15 13.82 11.17
CA ALA A 13 4.65 14.10 9.84
C ALA A 13 4.89 12.82 9.02
N VAL A 14 5.45 11.77 9.64
CA VAL A 14 5.64 10.46 8.99
C VAL A 14 4.30 9.82 8.65
N VAL A 15 3.34 9.81 9.58
CA VAL A 15 2.00 9.26 9.34
C VAL A 15 1.29 10.00 8.21
N LEU A 16 1.39 11.33 8.18
CA LEU A 16 0.82 12.15 7.10
C LEU A 16 1.51 11.87 5.77
N ALA A 17 2.84 11.77 5.74
CA ALA A 17 3.58 11.43 4.52
C ALA A 17 3.16 10.05 3.99
N VAL A 18 3.03 9.05 4.85
CA VAL A 18 2.56 7.71 4.48
C VAL A 18 1.11 7.73 4.00
N CYS A 19 0.23 8.50 4.64
CA CYS A 19 -1.15 8.68 4.19
C CYS A 19 -1.21 9.33 2.81
N VAL A 20 -0.43 10.40 2.57
CA VAL A 20 -0.37 11.11 1.28
C VAL A 20 0.19 10.22 0.19
N VAL A 21 1.24 9.46 0.47
CA VAL A 21 1.80 8.47 -0.48
C VAL A 21 0.76 7.39 -0.78
N SER A 22 0.12 6.83 0.24
CA SER A 22 -0.94 5.83 0.08
C SER A 22 -2.11 6.36 -0.75
N LEU A 23 -2.58 7.58 -0.46
CA LEU A 23 -3.63 8.24 -1.23
C LEU A 23 -3.18 8.51 -2.66
N SER A 24 -1.96 8.99 -2.89
CA SER A 24 -1.47 9.27 -4.25
C SER A 24 -1.29 8.01 -5.09
N TYR A 25 -0.98 6.85 -4.47
CA TYR A 25 -1.04 5.56 -5.15
C TYR A 25 -2.48 5.11 -5.45
N ALA A 26 -3.42 5.34 -4.53
CA ALA A 26 -4.83 4.97 -4.72
C ALA A 26 -5.56 5.89 -5.72
N TYR A 27 -5.20 7.17 -5.74
CA TYR A 27 -5.75 8.21 -6.60
C TYR A 27 -4.94 8.43 -7.88
N ARG A 28 -4.03 7.52 -8.27
CA ARG A 28 -3.51 7.55 -9.64
C ARG A 28 -4.70 7.37 -10.58
N PRO A 29 -5.22 8.45 -11.19
CA PRO A 29 -6.36 8.34 -12.08
C PRO A 29 -5.83 7.53 -13.26
N GLY A 30 -6.55 6.47 -13.62
CA GLY A 30 -6.20 5.62 -14.74
C GLY A 30 -5.72 6.48 -15.91
N GLN A 31 -4.44 6.36 -16.22
CA GLN A 31 -3.86 6.97 -17.40
C GLN A 31 -4.53 6.27 -18.58
N ALA A 32 -5.59 6.91 -19.09
CA ALA A 32 -6.16 6.67 -20.38
C ALA A 32 -5.06 6.88 -21.42
N SER A 33 -4.34 5.82 -21.78
CA SER A 33 -3.42 5.81 -22.91
C SER A 33 -3.08 4.38 -23.32
N ARG A 34 -3.85 3.93 -24.33
CA ARG A 34 -3.61 2.83 -25.28
C ARG A 34 -4.08 1.43 -24.85
N PRO A 35 -4.77 0.69 -25.75
CA PRO A 35 -5.03 -0.74 -25.57
C PRO A 35 -3.72 -1.50 -25.75
N ARG A 36 -2.88 -1.47 -24.72
CA ARG A 36 -1.97 -2.57 -24.44
C ARG A 36 -2.74 -3.40 -23.43
N GLU A 37 -2.99 -4.66 -23.73
CA GLU A 37 -3.40 -5.65 -22.74
C GLU A 37 -2.35 -5.67 -21.63
N GLN A 38 -2.40 -4.72 -20.71
CA GLN A 38 -1.82 -4.88 -19.39
C GLN A 38 -2.78 -5.81 -18.68
N PRO A 39 -2.33 -7.00 -18.24
CA PRO A 39 -3.17 -7.86 -17.44
C PRO A 39 -3.66 -7.00 -16.28
N ALA A 40 -4.99 -6.86 -16.19
CA ALA A 40 -5.58 -6.16 -15.07
C ALA A 40 -4.95 -6.75 -13.79
N PRO A 41 -4.47 -5.92 -12.84
CA PRO A 41 -3.89 -6.46 -11.62
C PRO A 41 -4.91 -7.44 -11.03
N ASP A 42 -4.46 -8.69 -10.85
CA ASP A 42 -5.35 -9.78 -10.45
C ASP A 42 -6.11 -9.32 -9.20
N PRO A 43 -7.46 -9.36 -9.21
CA PRO A 43 -8.26 -8.91 -8.08
C PRO A 43 -7.84 -9.61 -6.77
N ALA A 44 -7.33 -10.84 -6.83
CA ALA A 44 -6.80 -11.55 -5.68
C ALA A 44 -5.55 -10.88 -5.10
N TYR A 45 -4.65 -10.38 -5.95
CA TYR A 45 -3.44 -9.68 -5.54
C TYR A 45 -3.73 -8.33 -4.89
N ALA A 46 -4.75 -7.62 -5.40
CA ALA A 46 -5.18 -6.34 -4.84
C ALA A 46 -5.73 -6.51 -3.42
N GLU A 47 -6.57 -7.52 -3.20
CA GLU A 47 -7.11 -7.86 -1.89
C GLU A 47 -6.01 -8.34 -0.94
N LEU A 48 -5.08 -9.20 -1.40
CA LEU A 48 -3.94 -9.66 -0.59
C LEU A 48 -3.08 -8.48 -0.10
N ARG A 49 -2.78 -7.53 -0.98
CA ARG A 49 -2.01 -6.32 -0.64
C ARG A 49 -2.77 -5.42 0.33
N ARG A 50 -4.10 -5.30 0.18
CA ARG A 50 -4.95 -4.54 1.10
C ARG A 50 -4.87 -5.10 2.52
N ARG A 51 -4.98 -6.42 2.69
CA ARG A 51 -4.95 -7.08 4.01
C ARG A 51 -3.59 -6.93 4.70
N TYR A 52 -2.50 -7.06 3.94
CA TYR A 52 -1.16 -6.83 4.47
C TYR A 52 -0.96 -5.37 4.92
N ALA A 53 -1.42 -4.41 4.11
CA ALA A 53 -1.36 -2.99 4.46
C ALA A 53 -2.23 -2.64 5.68
N ALA A 54 -3.34 -3.35 5.88
CA ALA A 54 -4.20 -3.24 7.05
C ALA A 54 -3.64 -3.94 8.30
N GLY A 55 -2.55 -4.72 8.16
CA GLY A 55 -1.99 -5.53 9.25
C GLY A 55 -2.84 -6.74 9.63
N GLU A 56 -3.79 -7.13 8.77
CA GLU A 56 -4.67 -8.30 8.99
C GLU A 56 -3.94 -9.62 8.72
N ILE A 57 -2.81 -9.57 7.98
CA ILE A 57 -1.95 -10.71 7.70
C ILE A 57 -0.48 -10.35 7.95
N SER A 58 0.29 -11.36 8.36
CA SER A 58 1.73 -11.22 8.54
C SER A 58 2.48 -11.11 7.20
N ARG A 59 3.74 -10.66 7.26
CA ARG A 59 4.63 -10.63 6.08
C ARG A 59 4.85 -12.01 5.49
N GLU A 60 4.94 -13.03 6.33
CA GLU A 60 5.13 -14.42 5.92
C GLU A 60 3.92 -14.93 5.14
N GLU A 61 2.71 -14.71 5.65
CA GLU A 61 1.47 -15.06 4.95
C GLU A 61 1.30 -14.29 3.65
N PHE A 62 1.66 -13.01 3.62
CA PHE A 62 1.63 -12.21 2.40
C PHE A 62 2.54 -12.80 1.32
N LEU A 63 3.78 -13.15 1.67
CA LEU A 63 4.73 -13.73 0.72
C LEU A 63 4.31 -15.12 0.24
N GLN A 64 3.79 -15.96 1.13
CA GLN A 64 3.30 -17.28 0.75
C GLN A 64 2.14 -17.18 -0.26
N ARG A 65 1.10 -16.42 0.09
CA ARG A 65 -0.07 -16.25 -0.79
C ARG A 65 0.26 -15.53 -2.09
N LYS A 66 1.29 -14.69 -2.09
CA LYS A 66 1.81 -14.04 -3.30
C LYS A 66 2.35 -15.09 -4.28
N ILE A 67 3.13 -16.05 -3.77
CA ILE A 67 3.69 -17.16 -4.56
C ILE A 67 2.58 -18.08 -5.06
N ASP A 68 1.61 -18.44 -4.20
CA ASP A 68 0.46 -19.26 -4.57
C ASP A 68 -0.42 -18.64 -5.69
N LEU A 69 -0.36 -17.31 -5.88
CA LEU A 69 -1.07 -16.61 -6.96
C LEU A 69 -0.23 -16.47 -8.25
N GLU A 70 1.06 -16.78 -8.20
CA GLU A 70 1.97 -16.75 -9.35
C GLU A 70 2.20 -18.14 -9.97
N GLU A 71 1.85 -19.24 -9.28
CA GLU A 71 1.75 -20.62 -9.82
C GLU A 71 0.38 -20.88 -10.49
#